data_AF-A0A961DLG3-F1
#
_entry.id   AF-A0A961DLG3-F1
#
_cell.length_a   1.000
_cell.length_b   1.000
_cell.length_c   1.000
_cell.angle_alpha   90.00
_cell.angle_beta   90.00
_cell.angle_gamma   90.00
#
_symmetry.space_group_name_H-M   'P 1'
#
loop_
_entity.id
_entity.type
_entity.pdbx_description
1 polymer ?
#
loop_
_entity_poly.entity_id
_entity_poly.type
_entity_poly.pdbx_seq_one_letter_code
_entity_poly.pdbx_strand_id
1 'polypeptide(L)'
;MQRPARLTRLRGIAAALAAALVVAGCSDGSGTNAERASSTAAASTTTAPDPVDALRLNELQYIGTHNSYHISPNTSAAAATPDEQAGEQASAVAGVPMLDYTHDPLPQQLATGTRAFELDVFADPDGNLFDHPMAPTLLGEGDPGLPASMSQPGFKVLHL
;
A
#
# COMPACT_ATOMS: atom_id res chain seq x y z
N MET A 1 -31.41 -29.03 30.23
CA MET A 1 -31.80 -27.74 29.61
C MET A 1 -31.47 -27.79 28.12
N GLN A 2 -32.47 -28.12 27.30
CA GLN A 2 -32.36 -28.33 25.85
C GLN A 2 -32.36 -27.00 25.09
N ARG A 3 -31.41 -26.83 24.17
CA ARG A 3 -31.42 -25.78 23.13
C ARG A 3 -32.20 -26.28 21.91
N PRO A 4 -33.22 -25.56 21.41
CA PRO A 4 -33.84 -25.92 20.14
C PRO A 4 -33.00 -25.42 18.95
N ALA A 5 -32.79 -26.32 17.99
CA ALA A 5 -32.19 -26.04 16.69
C ALA A 5 -33.11 -25.12 15.85
N ARG A 6 -32.54 -24.11 15.20
CA ARG A 6 -33.26 -23.26 14.23
C ARG A 6 -33.05 -23.82 12.82
N LEU A 7 -34.15 -24.28 12.23
CA LEU A 7 -34.24 -24.71 10.84
C LEU A 7 -34.11 -23.55 9.86
N THR A 8 -33.39 -23.84 8.79
CA THR A 8 -33.14 -23.12 7.55
C THR A 8 -34.43 -22.72 6.82
N ARG A 9 -34.43 -21.54 6.17
CA ARG A 9 -35.26 -21.29 4.99
C ARG A 9 -34.47 -20.52 3.93
N LEU A 10 -33.98 -21.26 2.94
CA LEU A 10 -33.63 -20.75 1.62
C LEU A 10 -34.89 -20.15 0.99
N ARG A 11 -34.78 -18.94 0.43
CA ARG A 11 -35.70 -18.45 -0.60
C ARG A 11 -34.87 -18.03 -1.79
N GLY A 12 -34.90 -18.87 -2.81
CA GLY A 12 -34.46 -18.51 -4.15
C GLY A 12 -35.46 -17.57 -4.80
N ILE A 13 -34.95 -16.62 -5.58
CA ILE A 13 -35.68 -16.00 -6.68
C ILE A 13 -34.72 -16.03 -7.87
N ALA A 14 -35.18 -16.68 -8.92
CA ALA A 14 -34.49 -16.90 -10.17
C ALA A 14 -34.79 -15.77 -11.17
N ALA A 15 -33.79 -15.56 -12.06
CA ALA A 15 -33.87 -15.20 -13.48
C ALA A 15 -34.54 -13.90 -13.93
N ALA A 16 -33.79 -13.09 -14.68
CA ALA A 16 -33.95 -13.00 -16.14
C ALA A 16 -32.76 -12.27 -16.78
N LEU A 17 -31.96 -12.99 -17.57
CA LEU A 17 -31.08 -12.41 -18.58
C LEU A 17 -31.93 -12.09 -19.82
N ALA A 18 -31.88 -10.85 -20.31
CA ALA A 18 -32.35 -10.49 -21.65
C ALA A 18 -31.13 -10.16 -22.51
N ALA A 19 -30.72 -11.11 -23.36
CA ALA A 19 -29.74 -10.88 -24.41
C ALA A 19 -30.49 -10.38 -25.66
N ALA A 20 -30.29 -9.11 -26.02
CA ALA A 20 -30.75 -8.57 -27.29
C ALA A 20 -29.68 -8.81 -28.36
N LEU A 21 -29.89 -9.85 -29.17
CA LEU A 21 -29.07 -10.14 -30.34
C LEU A 21 -29.59 -9.30 -31.52
N VAL A 22 -28.87 -8.25 -31.92
CA VAL A 22 -29.16 -7.53 -33.16
C VAL A 22 -28.24 -8.07 -34.25
N VAL A 23 -28.78 -8.95 -35.08
CA VAL A 23 -28.17 -9.33 -36.36
C VAL A 23 -28.69 -8.35 -37.41
N ALA A 24 -27.84 -7.44 -37.89
CA ALA A 24 -28.08 -6.70 -39.11
C ALA A 24 -27.32 -7.39 -40.26
N GLY A 25 -28.07 -7.81 -41.27
CA GLY A 25 -27.66 -8.74 -42.31
C GLY A 25 -26.64 -8.18 -43.30
N CYS A 26 -25.80 -9.09 -43.78
CA CYS A 26 -25.05 -8.95 -45.02
C CYS A 26 -26.02 -9.00 -46.20
N SER A 27 -25.91 -8.07 -47.15
CA SER A 27 -26.49 -8.22 -48.48
C SER A 27 -25.38 -8.17 -49.52
N ASP A 28 -25.27 -9.24 -50.29
CA ASP A 28 -24.37 -9.41 -51.44
C ASP A 28 -24.71 -8.42 -52.57
N GLY A 29 -23.66 -7.88 -53.19
CA GLY A 29 -23.75 -7.08 -54.40
C GLY A 29 -22.48 -7.26 -55.22
N SER A 30 -22.55 -8.15 -56.20
CA SER A 30 -21.51 -8.41 -57.19
C SER A 30 -21.40 -7.27 -58.21
N GLY A 31 -20.16 -6.83 -58.46
CA GLY A 31 -19.74 -6.19 -59.71
C GLY A 31 -19.90 -4.67 -59.80
N THR A 32 -18.79 -3.95 -59.59
CA THR A 32 -18.11 -3.11 -60.60
C THR A 32 -16.94 -2.38 -59.93
N ASN A 33 -15.74 -2.52 -60.49
CA ASN A 33 -14.57 -1.74 -60.10
C ASN A 33 -14.78 -0.28 -60.49
N ALA A 34 -15.33 0.50 -59.58
CA ALA A 34 -15.22 1.94 -59.60
C ALA A 34 -14.32 2.32 -58.42
N GLU A 35 -13.06 2.64 -58.71
CA GLU A 35 -12.15 3.32 -57.79
C GLU A 35 -12.72 4.71 -57.48
N ARG A 36 -13.73 4.75 -56.61
CA ARG A 36 -14.02 5.94 -55.82
C ARG A 36 -12.91 5.99 -54.79
N ALA A 37 -12.03 6.98 -54.90
CA ALA A 37 -11.18 7.42 -53.80
C ALA A 37 -12.12 7.88 -52.67
N SER A 38 -12.59 6.91 -51.88
CA SER A 38 -13.25 7.14 -50.62
C SER A 38 -12.14 7.60 -49.68
N SER A 39 -12.05 8.90 -49.45
CA SER A 39 -11.33 9.42 -48.30
C SER A 39 -12.07 8.90 -47.06
N THR A 40 -11.75 7.68 -46.65
CA THR A 40 -12.07 7.19 -45.32
C THR A 40 -11.23 8.06 -44.40
N ALA A 41 -11.79 9.21 -44.00
CA ALA A 41 -11.30 9.92 -42.84
C ALA A 41 -11.29 8.87 -41.74
N ALA A 42 -10.09 8.43 -41.35
CA ALA A 42 -9.93 7.64 -40.16
C ALA A 42 -10.58 8.48 -39.06
N ALA A 43 -11.76 8.06 -38.61
CA ALA A 43 -12.39 8.68 -37.47
C ALA A 43 -11.37 8.55 -36.35
N SER A 44 -10.71 9.65 -36.01
CA SER A 44 -9.98 9.78 -34.77
C SER A 44 -11.03 9.66 -33.68
N THR A 45 -11.27 8.42 -33.25
CA THR A 45 -11.95 8.14 -32.01
C THR A 45 -11.02 8.65 -30.93
N THR A 46 -11.13 9.94 -30.61
CA THR A 46 -10.66 10.44 -29.33
C THR A 46 -11.54 9.75 -28.29
N THR A 47 -11.10 8.59 -27.81
CA THR A 47 -11.68 7.95 -26.65
C THR A 47 -11.62 8.98 -25.53
N ALA A 48 -12.78 9.44 -25.07
CA ALA A 48 -12.84 10.28 -23.88
C ALA A 48 -12.10 9.54 -22.75
N PRO A 49 -11.31 10.25 -21.91
CA PRO A 49 -10.63 9.61 -20.80
C PRO A 49 -11.65 8.84 -19.95
N ASP A 50 -11.23 7.72 -19.38
CA ASP A 50 -12.09 6.98 -18.45
C ASP A 50 -12.56 7.98 -17.38
N PRO A 51 -13.84 7.98 -16.97
CA PRO A 51 -14.32 8.84 -15.89
C PRO A 51 -13.42 8.82 -14.65
N VAL A 52 -12.72 7.72 -14.37
CA VAL A 52 -11.74 7.65 -13.28
C VAL A 52 -10.46 8.45 -13.55
N ASP A 53 -10.00 8.52 -14.79
CA ASP A 53 -8.81 9.28 -15.21
C ASP A 53 -9.05 10.80 -15.18
N ALA A 54 -10.32 11.22 -15.16
CA ALA A 54 -10.72 12.62 -15.02
C ALA A 54 -10.75 13.10 -13.55
N LEU A 55 -10.68 12.18 -12.57
CA LEU A 55 -10.70 12.52 -11.14
C LEU A 55 -9.37 13.10 -10.68
N ARG A 56 -9.43 14.05 -9.73
CA ARG A 56 -8.24 14.59 -9.06
C ARG A 56 -7.78 13.67 -7.94
N LEU A 57 -6.52 13.81 -7.51
CA LEU A 57 -5.97 13.04 -6.39
C LEU A 57 -6.82 13.15 -5.11
N ASN A 58 -7.40 14.33 -4.85
CA ASN A 58 -8.23 14.58 -3.67
C ASN A 58 -9.70 14.10 -3.81
N GLU A 59 -10.07 13.52 -4.94
CA GLU A 59 -11.40 12.96 -5.22
C GLU A 59 -11.38 11.41 -5.23
N LEU A 60 -10.20 10.83 -5.08
CA LEU A 60 -9.95 9.41 -5.02
C LEU A 60 -9.77 8.97 -3.56
N GLN A 61 -10.21 7.75 -3.24
CA GLN A 61 -9.99 7.13 -1.94
C GLN A 61 -8.89 6.08 -2.05
N TYR A 62 -7.95 6.10 -1.10
CA TYR A 62 -6.79 5.21 -1.09
C TYR A 62 -6.68 4.46 0.22
N ILE A 63 -6.07 3.29 0.16
CA ILE A 63 -5.48 2.63 1.32
C ILE A 63 -4.03 3.11 1.42
N GLY A 64 -3.62 3.52 2.62
CA GLY A 64 -2.26 3.95 2.93
C GLY A 64 -1.67 3.19 4.11
N THR A 65 -0.35 3.26 4.25
CA THR A 65 0.35 2.81 5.47
C THR A 65 0.96 4.01 6.18
N HIS A 66 0.85 4.00 7.50
CA HIS A 66 1.58 4.91 8.37
C HIS A 66 2.98 4.36 8.59
N ASN A 67 3.97 5.23 8.75
CA ASN A 67 5.36 4.84 8.92
C ASN A 67 5.83 3.83 7.87
N SER A 68 5.52 4.09 6.60
CA SER A 68 5.83 3.16 5.52
C SER A 68 7.33 2.86 5.56
N TYR A 69 7.69 1.57 5.55
CA TYR A 69 9.08 1.11 5.69
C TYR A 69 9.62 1.09 7.14
N HIS A 70 8.75 1.15 8.16
CA HIS A 70 9.12 0.87 9.55
C HIS A 70 9.73 -0.54 9.70
N ILE A 71 10.87 -0.60 10.40
CA ILE A 71 11.55 -1.83 10.77
C ILE A 71 11.52 -1.89 12.30
N SER A 72 11.08 -3.03 12.86
CA SER A 72 11.10 -3.23 14.31
C SER A 72 12.51 -2.98 14.82
N PRO A 73 12.68 -2.17 15.88
CA PRO A 73 13.98 -1.80 16.41
C PRO A 73 14.72 -2.95 17.11
N ASN A 74 14.26 -4.22 16.97
CA ASN A 74 14.88 -5.49 17.39
C ASN A 74 15.59 -5.55 18.75
N THR A 75 15.27 -4.57 19.61
CA THR A 75 15.81 -4.34 20.93
C THR A 75 14.91 -5.05 21.94
N SER A 76 15.45 -5.45 23.09
CA SER A 76 14.61 -5.89 24.20
C SER A 76 13.66 -4.79 24.65
N ALA A 77 13.81 -3.54 24.19
CA ALA A 77 12.81 -2.48 24.27
C ALA A 77 11.38 -2.95 23.95
N ALA A 78 11.19 -3.83 22.96
CA ALA A 78 9.86 -4.36 22.63
C ALA A 78 9.28 -5.29 23.73
N ALA A 79 10.16 -5.99 24.47
CA ALA A 79 9.82 -7.04 25.44
C ALA A 79 10.10 -6.66 26.90
N ALA A 80 10.82 -5.57 27.15
CA ALA A 80 11.24 -5.12 28.46
C ALA A 80 10.04 -4.49 29.16
N THR A 81 9.70 -4.98 30.35
CA THR A 81 8.81 -4.23 31.24
C THR A 81 9.57 -3.01 31.75
N PRO A 82 8.99 -1.80 31.77
CA PRO A 82 9.62 -0.64 32.39
C PRO A 82 10.08 -0.99 33.80
N ASP A 83 11.39 -1.04 34.00
CA ASP A 83 11.98 -1.23 35.32
C ASP A 83 11.97 0.15 36.00
N GLU A 84 11.35 0.23 37.18
CA GLU A 84 11.29 1.46 37.98
C GLU A 84 12.70 1.96 38.36
N GLN A 85 13.72 1.09 38.30
CA GLN A 85 15.11 1.42 38.56
C GLN A 85 15.87 1.92 37.32
N ALA A 86 15.34 1.76 36.11
CA ALA A 86 16.04 2.09 34.87
C ALA A 86 16.18 3.60 34.60
N GLY A 87 15.51 4.45 35.38
CA GLY A 87 15.48 5.88 35.18
C GLY A 87 14.55 6.28 34.02
N GLU A 88 14.05 7.51 34.06
CA GLU A 88 12.91 7.96 33.24
C GLU A 88 13.13 7.75 31.73
N GLN A 89 14.34 7.98 31.23
CA GLN A 89 14.66 7.84 29.80
C GLN A 89 14.65 6.38 29.34
N ALA A 90 15.20 5.47 30.13
CA ALA A 90 15.19 4.04 29.82
C ALA A 90 13.76 3.48 29.93
N SER A 91 12.99 3.92 30.94
CA SER A 91 11.58 3.55 31.07
C SER A 91 10.71 4.07 29.91
N ALA A 92 11.05 5.22 29.33
CA ALA A 92 10.32 5.79 28.18
C ALA A 92 10.58 5.02 26.87
N VAL A 93 11.73 4.35 26.75
CA VAL A 93 12.07 3.53 25.57
C VAL A 93 11.82 2.05 25.80
N ALA A 94 11.68 1.60 27.06
CA ALA A 94 11.34 0.22 27.41
C ALA A 94 9.85 -0.06 27.25
N GLY A 95 9.53 -1.24 26.74
CA GLY A 95 8.19 -1.80 26.72
C GLY A 95 7.22 -1.06 25.82
N VAL A 96 7.62 -0.74 24.59
CA VAL A 96 6.70 -0.15 23.60
C VAL A 96 6.29 -1.18 22.53
N PRO A 97 5.42 -2.18 22.85
CA PRO A 97 4.95 -3.18 21.89
C PRO A 97 4.38 -2.59 20.60
N MET A 98 3.87 -1.36 20.65
CA MET A 98 3.32 -0.69 19.47
C MET A 98 4.39 -0.36 18.43
N LEU A 99 5.68 -0.40 18.79
CA LEU A 99 6.82 -0.22 17.89
C LEU A 99 7.41 -1.56 17.42
N ASP A 100 6.93 -2.70 17.91
CA ASP A 100 7.45 -4.02 17.51
C ASP A 100 6.70 -4.59 16.30
N TYR A 101 6.89 -3.95 15.15
CA TYR A 101 6.40 -4.46 13.88
C TYR A 101 7.33 -4.06 12.75
N THR A 102 7.29 -4.81 11.65
CA THR A 102 8.03 -4.49 10.43
C THR A 102 7.05 -4.46 9.28
N HIS A 103 7.04 -3.36 8.53
CA HIS A 103 6.32 -3.31 7.27
C HIS A 103 7.05 -4.11 6.18
N ASP A 104 6.29 -4.73 5.29
CA ASP A 104 6.84 -5.28 4.05
C ASP A 104 7.54 -4.17 3.24
N PRO A 105 8.51 -4.49 2.36
CA PRO A 105 9.12 -3.47 1.52
C PRO A 105 8.09 -2.81 0.60
N LEU A 106 8.34 -1.56 0.19
CA LEU A 106 7.36 -0.74 -0.54
C LEU A 106 6.76 -1.43 -1.78
N PRO A 107 7.52 -2.19 -2.62
CA PRO A 107 6.93 -2.92 -3.75
C PRO A 107 5.87 -3.96 -3.33
N GLN A 108 6.07 -4.62 -2.21
CA GLN A 108 5.12 -5.60 -1.66
C GLN A 108 3.89 -4.87 -1.10
N GLN A 109 4.07 -3.73 -0.42
CA GLN A 109 2.94 -2.91 0.01
C GLN A 109 2.12 -2.39 -1.19
N LEU A 110 2.77 -2.00 -2.29
CA LEU A 110 2.08 -1.64 -3.55
C LEU A 110 1.26 -2.81 -4.10
N ALA A 111 1.77 -4.04 -3.99
CA ALA A 111 1.11 -5.25 -4.47
C ALA A 111 -0.14 -5.61 -3.66
N THR A 112 -0.29 -5.11 -2.42
CA THR A 112 -1.52 -5.29 -1.62
C THR A 112 -2.63 -4.30 -1.98
N GLY A 113 -2.37 -3.34 -2.87
CA GLY A 113 -3.32 -2.28 -3.25
C GLY A 113 -3.10 -0.95 -2.53
N THR A 114 -2.06 -0.84 -1.68
CA THR A 114 -1.66 0.42 -1.05
C THR A 114 -1.27 1.45 -2.11
N ARG A 115 -1.73 2.71 -1.96
CA ARG A 115 -1.43 3.82 -2.88
C ARG A 115 -0.97 5.10 -2.18
N ALA A 116 -0.92 5.11 -0.85
CA ALA A 116 -0.36 6.20 -0.06
C ALA A 116 0.71 5.68 0.90
N PHE A 117 1.83 6.39 0.98
CA PHE A 117 2.94 6.08 1.87
C PHE A 117 3.33 7.29 2.70
N GLU A 118 3.68 7.06 3.95
CA GLU A 118 4.28 8.02 4.87
C GLU A 118 5.76 7.68 5.04
N LEU A 119 6.66 8.61 4.74
CA LEU A 119 8.11 8.43 4.87
C LEU A 119 8.68 9.60 5.66
N ASP A 120 9.16 9.32 6.86
CA ASP A 120 9.83 10.30 7.71
C ASP A 120 11.31 10.42 7.31
N VAL A 121 11.64 11.47 6.55
CA VAL A 121 12.96 11.67 5.94
C VAL A 121 13.80 12.68 6.73
N PHE A 122 15.00 12.26 7.11
CA PHE A 122 15.98 13.07 7.82
C PHE A 122 17.24 13.26 6.99
N ALA A 123 17.80 14.48 7.00
CA ALA A 123 19.05 14.77 6.32
C ALA A 123 20.25 14.42 7.20
N ASP A 124 21.19 13.67 6.64
CA ASP A 124 22.49 13.38 7.24
C ASP A 124 23.60 13.68 6.22
N PRO A 125 23.86 14.97 5.91
CA PRO A 125 24.75 15.35 4.80
C PRO A 125 26.21 14.91 5.00
N ASP A 126 26.63 14.69 6.24
CA ASP A 126 28.01 14.32 6.59
C ASP A 126 28.14 12.84 7.04
N GLY A 127 27.01 12.15 7.28
CA GLY A 127 26.98 10.79 7.81
C GLY A 127 27.08 10.72 9.34
N ASN A 128 26.82 9.54 9.88
CA ASN A 128 26.97 9.19 11.30
C ASN A 128 26.04 9.96 12.27
N LEU A 129 25.00 10.65 11.79
CA LEU A 129 24.04 11.29 12.72
C LEU A 129 23.09 10.27 13.37
N PHE A 130 22.86 9.13 12.71
CA PHE A 130 21.82 8.16 13.08
C PHE A 130 22.32 6.72 13.16
N ASP A 131 23.64 6.49 13.17
CA ASP A 131 24.24 5.15 13.29
C ASP A 131 24.44 4.68 14.75
N HIS A 132 24.16 5.55 15.72
CA HIS A 132 24.25 5.28 17.15
C HIS A 132 22.93 5.62 17.88
N PRO A 133 21.85 4.83 17.71
CA PRO A 133 20.59 5.08 18.37
C PRO A 133 20.74 4.95 19.89
N MET A 134 20.05 5.83 20.63
CA MET A 134 20.20 5.89 22.09
C MET A 134 19.54 4.72 22.82
N ALA A 135 18.47 4.15 22.28
CA ALA A 135 17.67 3.13 22.98
C ALA A 135 18.50 1.89 23.39
N PRO A 136 19.31 1.26 22.52
CA PRO A 136 20.19 0.17 22.94
C PRO A 136 21.13 0.56 24.09
N THR A 137 21.71 1.76 24.05
CA THR A 137 22.61 2.24 25.12
C THR A 137 21.87 2.40 26.45
N LEU A 138 20.68 3.00 26.43
CA LEU A 138 19.86 3.20 27.63
C LEU A 138 19.38 1.88 28.24
N LEU A 139 19.18 0.86 27.41
CA LEU A 139 18.73 -0.47 27.83
C LEU A 139 19.89 -1.44 28.14
N GLY A 140 21.14 -0.98 28.04
CA GLY A 140 22.33 -1.80 28.28
C GLY A 140 22.53 -2.89 27.23
N GLU A 141 22.01 -2.69 26.03
CA GLU A 141 22.09 -3.62 24.90
C GLU A 141 23.32 -3.37 24.04
N GLY A 142 23.71 -4.41 23.31
CA GLY A 142 24.80 -4.33 22.35
C GLY A 142 24.41 -3.62 21.05
N ASP A 143 25.20 -3.87 20.01
CA ASP A 143 24.95 -3.34 18.67
C ASP A 143 23.56 -3.78 18.16
N PRO A 144 22.65 -2.84 17.81
CA PRO A 144 21.32 -3.15 17.25
C PRO A 144 21.38 -3.79 15.84
N GLY A 145 22.55 -3.87 15.21
CA GLY A 145 22.69 -4.48 13.89
C GLY A 145 22.17 -3.57 12.77
N LEU A 146 22.40 -2.27 12.90
CA LEU A 146 22.01 -1.29 11.88
C LEU A 146 22.72 -1.54 10.55
N PRO A 147 22.08 -1.25 9.40
CA PRO A 147 22.73 -1.38 8.11
C PRO A 147 23.89 -0.37 8.01
N ALA A 148 24.99 -0.77 7.36
CA ALA A 148 26.19 0.07 7.19
C ALA A 148 25.90 1.40 6.45
N SER A 149 24.77 1.52 5.75
CA SER A 149 24.31 2.76 5.14
C SER A 149 23.91 3.83 6.15
N MET A 150 23.65 3.50 7.42
CA MET A 150 23.29 4.49 8.46
C MET A 150 24.43 5.48 8.73
N SER A 151 25.69 5.04 8.61
CA SER A 151 26.86 5.91 8.84
C SER A 151 27.26 6.76 7.62
N GLN A 152 26.69 6.50 6.45
CA GLN A 152 27.06 7.21 5.22
C GLN A 152 26.34 8.55 5.09
N PRO A 153 26.91 9.55 4.39
CA PRO A 153 26.18 10.74 3.95
C PRO A 153 24.89 10.41 3.17
N GLY A 154 23.84 11.20 3.37
CA GLY A 154 22.59 11.15 2.61
C GLY A 154 21.34 11.26 3.47
N PHE A 155 20.18 11.04 2.85
CA PHE A 155 18.91 10.98 3.58
C PHE A 155 18.74 9.64 4.29
N LYS A 156 18.14 9.67 5.48
CA LYS A 156 17.67 8.50 6.24
C LYS A 156 16.16 8.51 6.31
N VAL A 157 15.55 7.32 6.31
CA VAL A 157 14.14 7.14 6.64
C VAL A 157 14.09 6.50 8.02
N LEU A 158 13.55 7.22 9.00
CA LEU A 158 13.56 6.83 10.42
C LEU A 158 12.18 7.07 10.99
N HIS A 159 11.68 6.14 11.80
CA HIS A 159 10.38 6.29 12.45
C HIS A 159 10.56 5.93 13.94
N LEU A 160 10.62 6.97 14.78
CA LEU A 160 10.85 6.95 16.24
C LEU A 160 12.24 6.47 16.70
#